data_AF-A0A9X1M3T3-F1
#
_entry.id   AF-A0A9X1M3T3-F1
#
_cell.length_a   1.000
_cell.length_b   1.000
_cell.length_c   1.000
_cell.angle_alpha   90.00
_cell.angle_beta   90.00
_cell.angle_gamma   90.00
#
_symmetry.space_group_name_H-M   'P 1'
#
loop_
_entity.id
_entity.type
_entity.pdbx_description
1 polymer ?
#
loop_
_entity_poly.entity_id
_entity_poly.type
_entity_poly.pdbx_seq_one_letter_code
_entity_poly.pdbx_strand_id
1 'polypeptide(L)'
;MHKVVDTQSMTGPAANADSLRVAVVGFGARASIAENVARARTGARVVAIVDPDPAGRDRARRVYPDATVYSELNSLIHESGIDAAIVTTPDNTHEEIAVGLLNAGIATYLEKPLAITLDGADRVLTTAAKTGTPLYVGHNFRHSGVVRAMRDIIDRGEIGEVKAVWVRHFVGNGGDYYYKDWHADRSKTGTLLLQKASHDIDVVHYLASGYTRRVVAMGDLMVYGNITDRRHRKGETMPDWFSYDNWPPAEQTGLNPVVDVEDISMMLMTLDNGVMASYQQCHFTPDYWRNYTVIGTLGRLENIGDTAGGVIKVWNRRHEWQVAGDLEYPIEGVTSGHEDADLLTMTEFFNSLVDGTPTLVSPLAAREAVAAGYLAVESLRNGSRPFDVPKLPAHVALQLSHSPSTPTDSQSTASIQTSQSTLGRTSS
;
A
#
# COMPACT_ATOMS: atom_id res chain seq x y z
N MET A 1 -4.10 -52.84 21.94
CA MET A 1 -4.80 -52.15 20.83
C MET A 1 -4.48 -50.66 20.93
N HIS A 2 -3.43 -50.19 20.26
CA HIS A 2 -3.15 -48.78 20.07
C HIS A 2 -3.51 -48.46 18.62
N LYS A 3 -4.49 -47.56 18.43
CA LYS A 3 -4.78 -47.00 17.11
C LYS A 3 -3.75 -45.91 16.86
N VAL A 4 -2.85 -46.20 15.92
CA VAL A 4 -2.04 -45.19 15.23
C VAL A 4 -3.01 -44.34 14.43
N VAL A 5 -3.02 -43.03 14.68
CA VAL A 5 -3.67 -42.05 13.81
C VAL A 5 -2.58 -41.50 12.91
N ASP A 6 -2.60 -41.92 11.64
CA ASP A 6 -1.78 -41.34 10.59
C ASP A 6 -2.16 -39.88 10.39
N THR A 7 -1.27 -38.97 10.77
CA THR A 7 -1.30 -37.58 10.31
C THR A 7 -0.64 -37.53 8.93
N GLN A 8 -1.44 -37.68 7.88
CA GLN A 8 -1.00 -37.34 6.53
C GLN A 8 -0.73 -35.83 6.46
N SER A 9 0.52 -35.46 6.18
CA SER A 9 0.92 -34.09 5.87
C SER A 9 0.28 -33.66 4.57
N MET A 10 -0.63 -32.69 4.62
CA MET A 10 -1.08 -31.96 3.44
C MET A 10 -0.03 -30.91 3.08
N THR A 11 1.05 -31.33 2.44
CA THR A 11 1.96 -30.43 1.73
C THR A 11 1.67 -30.58 0.24
N GLY A 12 1.02 -29.58 -0.35
CA GLY A 12 1.01 -29.43 -1.81
C GLY A 12 2.45 -29.35 -2.35
N PRO A 13 2.66 -29.55 -3.66
CA PRO A 13 4.00 -29.49 -4.24
C PRO A 13 4.62 -28.14 -3.92
N ALA A 14 5.75 -28.15 -3.20
CA ALA A 14 6.51 -26.93 -2.96
C ALA A 14 6.89 -26.35 -4.31
N ALA A 15 6.43 -25.12 -4.58
CA ALA A 15 6.84 -24.38 -5.77
C ALA A 15 8.37 -24.40 -5.84
N ASN A 16 8.93 -24.62 -7.03
CA ASN A 16 10.36 -24.46 -7.20
C ASN A 16 10.66 -22.96 -7.03
N ALA A 17 11.33 -22.61 -5.93
CA ALA A 17 11.67 -21.25 -5.51
C ALA A 17 12.29 -20.37 -6.62
N ASP A 18 12.88 -21.01 -7.63
CA ASP A 18 13.55 -20.36 -8.76
C ASP A 18 12.70 -20.31 -10.04
N SER A 19 11.42 -20.68 -10.03
CA SER A 19 10.57 -20.62 -11.25
C SER A 19 9.09 -20.27 -11.03
N LEU A 20 8.82 -19.25 -10.21
CA LEU A 20 7.45 -18.80 -9.92
C LEU A 20 6.63 -18.50 -11.19
N ARG A 21 5.46 -19.14 -11.30
CA ARG A 21 4.45 -18.93 -12.33
C ARG A 21 3.45 -17.88 -11.84
N VAL A 22 3.56 -16.69 -12.40
CA VAL A 22 2.80 -15.52 -11.97
C VAL A 22 1.66 -15.25 -12.95
N ALA A 23 0.48 -14.94 -12.42
CA ALA A 23 -0.65 -14.44 -13.17
C ALA A 23 -0.81 -12.92 -12.99
N VAL A 24 -1.39 -12.25 -13.98
CA VAL A 24 -1.81 -10.84 -13.86
C VAL A 24 -3.33 -10.76 -14.02
N VAL A 25 -4.02 -10.16 -13.06
CA VAL A 25 -5.49 -9.98 -13.08
C VAL A 25 -5.77 -8.49 -13.24
N GLY A 26 -6.39 -8.12 -14.36
CA GLY A 26 -6.50 -6.75 -14.87
C GLY A 26 -5.25 -6.35 -15.66
N PHE A 27 -5.44 -5.93 -16.92
CA PHE A 27 -4.38 -5.51 -17.83
C PHE A 27 -4.62 -4.08 -18.37
N GLY A 28 -4.89 -3.17 -17.42
CA GLY A 28 -5.01 -1.72 -17.62
C GLY A 28 -3.67 -0.99 -17.47
N ALA A 29 -3.72 0.33 -17.20
CA ALA A 29 -2.52 1.16 -17.06
C ALA A 29 -1.56 0.66 -15.96
N ARG A 30 -2.09 0.19 -14.83
CA ARG A 30 -1.30 -0.25 -13.68
C ARG A 30 -0.65 -1.62 -13.87
N ALA A 31 -1.03 -2.37 -14.90
CA ALA A 31 -0.47 -3.69 -15.18
C ALA A 31 1.01 -3.65 -15.60
N SER A 32 1.55 -2.48 -15.95
CA SER A 32 2.99 -2.28 -16.17
C SER A 32 3.84 -2.67 -14.96
N ILE A 33 3.28 -2.72 -13.74
CA ILE A 33 3.99 -3.25 -12.57
C ILE A 33 4.47 -4.70 -12.77
N ALA A 34 3.80 -5.47 -13.63
CA ALA A 34 4.19 -6.83 -13.98
C ALA A 34 5.51 -6.91 -14.77
N GLU A 35 5.99 -5.81 -15.34
CA GLU A 35 7.32 -5.73 -15.96
C GLU A 35 8.44 -5.95 -14.94
N ASN A 36 8.17 -5.68 -13.66
CA ASN A 36 9.11 -5.93 -12.57
C ASN A 36 9.20 -7.41 -12.17
N VAL A 37 8.35 -8.31 -12.68
CA VAL A 37 8.32 -9.72 -12.24
C VAL A 37 9.68 -10.40 -12.42
N ALA A 38 10.22 -10.36 -13.65
CA ALA A 38 11.50 -10.98 -13.96
C ALA A 38 12.70 -10.22 -13.35
N ARG A 39 12.54 -8.91 -13.10
CA ARG A 39 13.57 -8.07 -12.45
C ARG A 39 13.67 -8.36 -10.96
N ALA A 40 12.54 -8.53 -10.30
CA ALA A 40 12.44 -8.84 -8.87
C ALA A 40 12.91 -10.27 -8.57
N ARG A 41 12.66 -11.21 -9.48
CA ARG A 41 13.13 -12.59 -9.37
C ARG A 41 13.40 -13.15 -10.76
N THR A 42 14.67 -13.40 -11.09
CA THR A 42 15.11 -13.81 -12.45
C THR A 42 14.39 -15.04 -13.01
N GLY A 43 13.90 -15.92 -12.14
CA GLY A 43 13.15 -17.12 -12.55
C GLY A 43 11.63 -16.98 -12.56
N ALA A 44 11.08 -15.90 -12.00
CA ALA A 44 9.64 -15.66 -12.04
C ALA A 44 9.20 -15.22 -13.44
N ARG A 45 8.04 -15.70 -13.88
CA ARG A 45 7.49 -15.40 -15.21
C ARG A 45 5.99 -15.20 -15.18
N VAL A 46 5.52 -14.25 -15.97
CA VAL A 46 4.08 -14.09 -16.24
C VAL A 46 3.64 -15.20 -17.20
N VAL A 47 2.76 -16.09 -16.75
CA VAL A 47 2.29 -17.24 -17.55
C VAL A 47 0.81 -17.16 -17.92
N ALA A 48 0.05 -16.33 -17.19
CA ALA A 48 -1.38 -16.18 -17.38
C ALA A 48 -1.83 -14.74 -17.13
N ILE A 49 -2.81 -14.28 -17.90
CA ILE A 49 -3.38 -12.93 -17.76
C ILE A 49 -4.89 -13.01 -17.86
N VAL A 50 -5.60 -12.28 -17.00
CA VAL A 50 -7.06 -12.20 -16.98
C VAL A 50 -7.48 -10.75 -17.21
N ASP A 51 -8.30 -10.49 -18.22
CA ASP A 51 -8.95 -9.18 -18.39
C ASP A 51 -10.32 -9.35 -19.06
N PRO A 52 -11.42 -8.83 -18.48
CA PRO A 52 -12.74 -8.95 -19.08
C PRO A 52 -12.90 -8.07 -20.34
N ASP A 53 -12.12 -6.99 -20.48
CA ASP A 53 -12.15 -6.11 -21.64
C ASP A 53 -11.31 -6.73 -22.79
N PRO A 54 -11.89 -6.94 -23.99
CA PRO A 54 -11.12 -7.30 -25.17
C PRO A 54 -9.87 -6.43 -25.41
N ALA A 55 -9.94 -5.12 -25.16
CA ALA A 55 -8.80 -4.22 -25.34
C ALA A 55 -7.64 -4.53 -24.37
N GLY A 56 -7.97 -4.88 -23.12
CA GLY A 56 -7.00 -5.34 -22.13
C GLY A 56 -6.34 -6.65 -22.54
N ARG A 57 -7.14 -7.61 -23.02
CA ARG A 57 -6.62 -8.88 -23.55
C ARG A 57 -5.74 -8.70 -24.78
N ASP A 58 -6.09 -7.78 -25.67
CA ASP A 58 -5.28 -7.49 -26.85
C ASP A 58 -3.95 -6.81 -26.48
N ARG A 59 -3.94 -5.93 -25.48
CA ARG A 59 -2.69 -5.41 -24.89
C ARG A 59 -1.86 -6.54 -24.28
N ALA A 60 -2.49 -7.41 -23.48
CA ALA A 60 -1.83 -8.53 -22.83
C ALA A 60 -1.11 -9.44 -23.83
N ARG A 61 -1.78 -9.85 -24.92
CA ARG A 61 -1.17 -10.69 -25.97
C ARG A 61 0.00 -10.02 -26.69
N ARG A 62 0.01 -8.68 -26.78
CA ARG A 62 1.13 -7.94 -27.38
C ARG A 62 2.34 -7.88 -26.45
N VAL A 63 2.12 -7.67 -25.16
CA VAL A 63 3.21 -7.51 -24.16
C VAL A 63 3.76 -8.87 -23.71
N TYR A 64 2.88 -9.86 -23.53
CA TYR A 64 3.20 -11.21 -23.07
C TYR A 64 2.65 -12.25 -24.05
N PRO A 65 3.29 -12.44 -25.23
CA PRO A 65 2.79 -13.33 -26.28
C PRO A 65 2.73 -14.80 -25.87
N ASP A 66 3.55 -15.21 -24.90
CA ASP A 66 3.63 -16.59 -24.39
C ASP A 66 2.67 -16.87 -23.23
N ALA A 67 1.99 -15.84 -22.68
CA ALA A 67 1.05 -16.00 -21.58
C ALA A 67 -0.34 -16.42 -22.09
N THR A 68 -1.02 -17.30 -21.34
CA THR A 68 -2.40 -17.65 -21.63
C THR A 68 -3.32 -16.50 -21.20
N VAL A 69 -4.20 -16.03 -22.11
CA VAL A 69 -5.07 -14.88 -21.84
C VAL A 69 -6.53 -15.30 -21.71
N TYR A 70 -7.12 -15.04 -20.54
CA TYR A 70 -8.49 -15.37 -20.17
C TYR A 70 -9.37 -14.11 -20.10
N SER A 71 -10.69 -14.27 -20.28
CA SER A 71 -11.69 -13.23 -19.95
C SER A 71 -12.12 -13.24 -18.48
N GLU A 72 -12.03 -14.39 -17.82
CA GLU A 72 -12.69 -14.63 -16.54
C GLU A 72 -11.70 -15.20 -15.52
N LEU A 73 -11.82 -14.75 -14.26
CA LEU A 73 -10.95 -15.18 -13.17
C LEU A 73 -11.06 -16.68 -12.89
N ASN A 74 -12.28 -17.25 -12.95
CA ASN A 74 -12.49 -18.67 -12.68
C ASN A 74 -11.69 -19.58 -13.63
N SER A 75 -11.48 -19.15 -14.87
CA SER A 75 -10.65 -19.89 -15.83
C SER A 75 -9.19 -19.98 -15.39
N LEU A 76 -8.66 -18.92 -14.74
CA LEU A 76 -7.33 -18.92 -14.13
C LEU A 76 -7.28 -19.81 -12.90
N ILE A 77 -8.30 -19.74 -12.02
CA ILE A 77 -8.34 -20.54 -10.78
C ILE A 77 -8.36 -22.05 -11.07
N HIS A 78 -8.96 -22.47 -12.18
CA HIS A 78 -8.94 -23.86 -12.63
C HIS A 78 -7.63 -24.27 -13.33
N GLU A 79 -6.73 -23.33 -13.62
CA GLU A 79 -5.42 -23.62 -14.16
C GLU A 79 -4.48 -24.16 -13.07
N SER A 80 -3.92 -25.34 -13.28
CA SER A 80 -2.97 -25.91 -12.32
C SER A 80 -1.62 -25.19 -12.34
N GLY A 81 -1.11 -24.88 -11.14
CA GLY A 81 0.28 -24.47 -10.92
C GLY A 81 0.56 -22.99 -11.14
N ILE A 82 -0.42 -22.11 -10.90
CA ILE A 82 -0.17 -20.68 -10.66
C ILE A 82 0.30 -20.52 -9.22
N ASP A 83 1.47 -19.92 -9.02
CA ASP A 83 2.06 -19.74 -7.69
C ASP A 83 1.62 -18.41 -7.06
N ALA A 84 1.51 -17.37 -7.89
CA ALA A 84 1.13 -16.03 -7.45
C ALA A 84 0.29 -15.29 -8.49
N ALA A 85 -0.48 -14.30 -8.05
CA ALA A 85 -1.26 -13.39 -8.89
C ALA A 85 -1.02 -11.93 -8.48
N ILE A 86 -0.83 -11.06 -9.48
CA ILE A 86 -0.76 -9.61 -9.33
C ILE A 86 -2.09 -9.03 -9.78
N VAL A 87 -2.83 -8.43 -8.86
CA VAL A 87 -4.16 -7.86 -9.09
C VAL A 87 -4.04 -6.35 -9.28
N THR A 88 -4.40 -5.84 -10.46
CA THR A 88 -4.35 -4.41 -10.83
C THR A 88 -5.69 -3.90 -11.41
N THR A 89 -6.78 -4.56 -11.02
CA THR A 89 -8.16 -4.25 -11.42
C THR A 89 -8.71 -2.97 -10.77
N PRO A 90 -9.90 -2.49 -11.15
CA PRO A 90 -10.58 -1.40 -10.43
C PRO A 90 -10.89 -1.74 -8.96
N ASP A 91 -10.83 -0.75 -8.07
CA ASP A 91 -10.85 -0.94 -6.62
C ASP A 91 -12.06 -1.74 -6.10
N ASN A 92 -13.25 -1.53 -6.67
CA ASN A 92 -14.49 -2.21 -6.26
C ASN A 92 -14.47 -3.73 -6.51
N THR A 93 -13.51 -4.24 -7.28
CA THR A 93 -13.39 -5.66 -7.61
C THR A 93 -12.33 -6.38 -6.78
N HIS A 94 -11.49 -5.64 -6.05
CA HIS A 94 -10.36 -6.18 -5.29
C HIS A 94 -10.77 -7.26 -4.30
N GLU A 95 -11.87 -7.02 -3.57
CA GLU A 95 -12.34 -7.94 -2.54
C GLU A 95 -12.68 -9.31 -3.12
N GLU A 96 -13.56 -9.36 -4.12
CA GLU A 96 -14.03 -10.62 -4.71
C GLU A 96 -12.88 -11.39 -5.36
N ILE A 97 -12.02 -10.68 -6.09
CA ILE A 97 -10.86 -11.26 -6.78
C ILE A 97 -9.86 -11.83 -5.78
N ALA A 98 -9.48 -11.05 -4.76
CA ALA A 98 -8.50 -11.49 -3.77
C ALA A 98 -9.03 -12.65 -2.93
N VAL A 99 -10.30 -12.61 -2.51
CA VAL A 99 -10.93 -13.74 -1.80
C VAL A 99 -10.94 -15.00 -2.68
N GLY A 100 -11.25 -14.88 -3.97
CA GLY A 100 -11.21 -16.01 -4.91
C GLY A 100 -9.82 -16.64 -5.04
N LEU A 101 -8.79 -15.82 -5.23
CA LEU A 101 -7.40 -16.25 -5.36
C LEU A 101 -6.86 -16.88 -4.07
N LEU A 102 -7.12 -16.26 -2.92
CA LEU A 102 -6.67 -16.77 -1.61
C LEU A 102 -7.34 -18.11 -1.28
N ASN A 103 -8.63 -18.29 -1.57
CA ASN A 103 -9.29 -19.59 -1.40
C ASN A 103 -8.76 -20.67 -2.34
N ALA A 104 -8.25 -20.28 -3.51
CA ALA A 104 -7.58 -21.18 -4.45
C ALA A 104 -6.13 -21.51 -4.05
N GLY A 105 -5.60 -20.89 -2.98
CA GLY A 105 -4.22 -21.07 -2.54
C GLY A 105 -3.19 -20.30 -3.37
N ILE A 106 -3.62 -19.31 -4.17
CA ILE A 106 -2.74 -18.51 -5.02
C ILE A 106 -2.26 -17.28 -4.22
N ALA A 107 -0.94 -17.15 -4.04
CA ALA A 107 -0.36 -16.00 -3.35
C ALA A 107 -0.73 -14.70 -4.08
N THR A 108 -1.20 -13.69 -3.36
CA THR A 108 -1.80 -12.51 -3.98
C THR A 108 -1.03 -11.24 -3.65
N TYR A 109 -0.50 -10.59 -4.67
CA TYR A 109 -0.13 -9.17 -4.64
C TYR A 109 -1.35 -8.37 -5.08
N LEU A 110 -1.94 -7.61 -4.17
CA LEU A 110 -3.14 -6.82 -4.43
C LEU A 110 -2.80 -5.32 -4.48
N GLU A 111 -3.12 -4.65 -5.58
CA GLU A 111 -3.04 -3.19 -5.60
C GLU A 111 -3.93 -2.53 -4.55
N LYS A 112 -3.53 -1.34 -4.12
CA LYS A 112 -4.28 -0.59 -3.12
C LYS A 112 -5.48 0.14 -3.77
N PRO A 113 -6.56 0.39 -3.02
CA PRO A 113 -6.80 0.00 -1.63
C PRO A 113 -7.17 -1.49 -1.54
N LEU A 114 -7.02 -2.11 -0.37
CA LEU A 114 -7.38 -3.51 -0.16
C LEU A 114 -8.84 -3.82 -0.53
N ALA A 115 -9.74 -2.87 -0.26
CA ALA A 115 -11.13 -2.85 -0.68
C ALA A 115 -11.68 -1.42 -0.59
N ILE A 116 -12.85 -1.17 -1.18
CA ILE A 116 -13.55 0.12 -1.04
C ILE A 116 -14.45 0.20 0.20
N THR A 117 -14.51 -0.87 1.00
CA THR A 117 -15.26 -0.92 2.26
C THR A 117 -14.42 -1.55 3.37
N LEU A 118 -14.73 -1.20 4.62
CA LEU A 118 -14.09 -1.82 5.78
C LEU A 118 -14.42 -3.31 5.90
N ASP A 119 -15.68 -3.68 5.73
CA ASP A 119 -16.08 -5.10 5.80
C ASP A 119 -15.41 -5.93 4.70
N GLY A 120 -15.24 -5.37 3.51
CA GLY A 120 -14.50 -6.02 2.42
C GLY A 120 -13.03 -6.22 2.77
N ALA A 121 -12.38 -5.20 3.32
CA ALA A 121 -11.01 -5.29 3.81
C ALA A 121 -10.86 -6.39 4.89
N ASP A 122 -11.80 -6.43 5.84
CA ASP A 122 -11.81 -7.44 6.91
C ASP A 122 -12.05 -8.86 6.35
N ARG A 123 -12.88 -9.02 5.31
CA ARG A 123 -13.09 -10.31 4.62
C ARG A 123 -11.83 -10.80 3.90
N VAL A 124 -11.10 -9.91 3.21
CA VAL A 124 -9.83 -10.28 2.55
C VAL A 124 -8.81 -10.76 3.58
N LEU A 125 -8.60 -10.02 4.67
CA LEU A 125 -7.67 -10.41 5.74
C LEU A 125 -8.09 -11.71 6.43
N THR A 126 -9.37 -11.86 6.74
CA THR A 126 -9.89 -13.08 7.37
C THR A 126 -9.69 -14.29 6.45
N THR A 127 -9.86 -14.11 5.13
CA THR A 127 -9.61 -15.17 4.15
C THR A 127 -8.13 -15.54 4.10
N ALA A 128 -7.24 -14.57 3.99
CA ALA A 128 -5.78 -14.81 4.01
C ALA A 128 -5.33 -15.52 5.28
N ALA A 129 -5.84 -15.10 6.45
CA ALA A 129 -5.57 -15.78 7.71
C ALA A 129 -6.13 -17.22 7.71
N LYS A 130 -7.38 -17.41 7.30
CA LYS A 130 -8.02 -18.74 7.30
C LYS A 130 -7.31 -19.74 6.38
N THR A 131 -6.90 -19.31 5.18
CA THR A 131 -6.28 -20.20 4.19
C THR A 131 -4.78 -20.34 4.41
N GLY A 132 -4.16 -19.40 5.14
CA GLY A 132 -2.70 -19.31 5.27
C GLY A 132 -2.01 -18.89 3.97
N THR A 133 -2.78 -18.44 2.97
CA THR A 133 -2.25 -18.04 1.66
C THR A 133 -1.64 -16.64 1.76
N PRO A 134 -0.40 -16.44 1.25
CA PRO A 134 0.25 -15.14 1.32
C PRO A 134 -0.54 -14.04 0.62
N LEU A 135 -0.68 -12.91 1.33
CA LEU A 135 -1.28 -11.68 0.83
C LEU A 135 -0.28 -10.55 1.02
N TYR A 136 -0.06 -9.77 -0.03
CA TYR A 136 0.75 -8.57 -0.04
C TYR A 136 -0.06 -7.42 -0.65
N VAL A 137 0.04 -6.21 -0.11
CA VAL A 137 -0.71 -5.05 -0.60
C VAL A 137 0.23 -3.98 -1.15
N GLY A 138 -0.11 -3.44 -2.32
CA GLY A 138 0.69 -2.48 -3.08
C GLY A 138 0.82 -1.07 -2.48
N HIS A 139 1.05 -0.93 -1.17
CA HIS A 139 1.45 0.35 -0.55
C HIS A 139 2.92 0.69 -0.89
N ASN A 140 3.23 0.76 -2.19
CA ASN A 140 4.58 1.00 -2.70
C ASN A 140 5.24 2.25 -2.14
N PHE A 141 4.49 3.32 -1.90
CA PHE A 141 5.05 4.57 -1.43
C PHE A 141 5.77 4.47 -0.07
N ARG A 142 5.50 3.43 0.73
CA ARG A 142 6.28 3.10 1.95
C ARG A 142 7.76 2.82 1.65
N HIS A 143 8.05 2.30 0.46
CA HIS A 143 9.40 1.99 -0.03
C HIS A 143 10.10 3.18 -0.71
N SER A 144 9.42 4.32 -0.86
CA SER A 144 10.02 5.52 -1.48
C SER A 144 11.24 6.01 -0.67
N GLY A 145 12.21 6.61 -1.38
CA GLY A 145 13.42 7.15 -0.75
C GLY A 145 13.11 8.19 0.33
N VAL A 146 12.14 9.07 0.08
CA VAL A 146 11.72 10.10 1.03
C VAL A 146 11.14 9.52 2.32
N VAL A 147 10.28 8.49 2.24
CA VAL A 147 9.67 7.87 3.43
C VAL A 147 10.72 7.11 4.24
N ARG A 148 11.61 6.36 3.58
CA ARG A 148 12.71 5.65 4.25
C ARG A 148 13.66 6.61 4.97
N ALA A 149 14.05 7.71 4.31
CA ALA A 149 14.93 8.71 4.90
C ALA A 149 14.27 9.47 6.07
N MET A 150 12.98 9.84 5.95
CA MET A 150 12.25 10.45 7.06
C MET A 150 12.15 9.49 8.25
N ARG A 151 11.88 8.21 8.00
CA ARG A 151 11.83 7.19 9.06
C ARG A 151 13.17 7.04 9.77
N ASP A 152 14.26 6.97 9.01
CA ASP A 152 15.62 6.87 9.55
C ASP A 152 15.98 8.08 10.44
N ILE A 153 15.63 9.31 10.02
CA ILE A 153 15.78 10.52 10.85
C ILE A 153 14.99 10.41 12.18
N ILE A 154 13.76 9.88 12.13
CA ILE A 154 12.92 9.67 13.31
C ILE A 154 13.56 8.61 14.23
N ASP A 155 14.00 7.49 13.68
CA ASP A 155 14.59 6.38 14.44
C ASP A 155 15.94 6.78 15.08
N ARG A 156 16.70 7.72 14.47
CA ARG A 156 17.88 8.36 15.08
C ARG A 156 17.55 9.31 16.24
N GLY A 157 16.27 9.61 16.47
CA GLY A 157 15.81 10.45 17.57
C GLY A 157 16.02 11.95 17.35
N GLU A 158 16.31 12.40 16.13
CA GLU A 158 16.64 13.80 15.84
C GLU A 158 15.50 14.79 16.13
N ILE A 159 14.26 14.30 16.16
CA ILE A 159 13.07 15.09 16.52
C ILE A 159 12.41 14.61 17.84
N GLY A 160 13.00 13.64 18.54
CA GLY A 160 12.44 13.04 19.74
C GLY A 160 11.19 12.19 19.48
N GLU A 161 10.28 12.13 20.45
CA GLU A 161 9.05 11.35 20.33
C GLU A 161 8.04 12.06 19.42
N VAL A 162 7.54 11.40 18.37
CA VAL A 162 6.54 11.96 17.46
C VAL A 162 5.24 12.28 18.22
N LYS A 163 4.68 13.47 17.99
CA LYS A 163 3.42 13.93 18.58
C LYS A 163 2.40 14.37 17.55
N ALA A 164 2.85 14.84 16.38
CA ALA A 164 1.95 15.19 15.29
C ALA A 164 2.52 14.90 13.90
N VAL A 165 1.64 14.63 12.94
CA VAL A 165 1.99 14.49 11.51
C VAL A 165 1.00 15.29 10.67
N TRP A 166 1.50 16.18 9.81
CA TRP A 166 0.68 16.92 8.85
C TRP A 166 1.07 16.54 7.43
N VAL A 167 0.07 16.33 6.57
CA VAL A 167 0.29 15.93 5.18
C VAL A 167 -0.52 16.78 4.23
N ARG A 168 0.15 17.45 3.30
CA ARG A 168 -0.47 18.15 2.17
C ARG A 168 -0.10 17.43 0.87
N HIS A 169 -1.12 17.02 0.13
CA HIS A 169 -0.97 16.32 -1.14
C HIS A 169 -1.54 17.18 -2.27
N PHE A 170 -0.65 17.70 -3.10
CA PHE A 170 -0.98 18.42 -4.32
C PHE A 170 -1.03 17.37 -5.45
N VAL A 171 -2.22 17.11 -5.99
CA VAL A 171 -2.45 16.08 -7.01
C VAL A 171 -2.71 16.80 -8.34
N GLY A 172 -1.69 17.49 -8.87
CA GLY A 172 -1.93 18.47 -9.94
C GLY A 172 -2.39 17.91 -11.29
N ASN A 173 -2.10 16.63 -11.54
CA ASN A 173 -2.62 15.88 -12.68
C ASN A 173 -3.97 15.20 -12.37
N GLY A 174 -4.72 15.71 -11.39
CA GLY A 174 -5.89 15.02 -10.84
C GLY A 174 -6.96 14.76 -11.89
N GLY A 175 -7.25 15.75 -12.74
CA GLY A 175 -8.18 15.63 -13.88
C GLY A 175 -7.86 14.43 -14.77
N ASP A 176 -6.58 14.25 -15.12
CA ASP A 176 -6.12 13.19 -16.01
C ASP A 176 -6.04 11.83 -15.32
N TYR A 177 -5.57 11.79 -14.07
CA TYR A 177 -5.35 10.54 -13.35
C TYR A 177 -6.62 9.95 -12.73
N TYR A 178 -7.60 10.80 -12.38
CA TYR A 178 -8.73 10.36 -11.56
C TYR A 178 -10.10 10.75 -12.12
N TYR A 179 -10.19 11.72 -13.05
CA TYR A 179 -11.48 12.21 -13.54
C TYR A 179 -11.82 11.82 -14.98
N LYS A 180 -10.96 11.05 -15.66
CA LYS A 180 -11.18 10.58 -17.05
C LYS A 180 -11.56 9.09 -17.16
N ASP A 181 -11.42 8.32 -16.09
CA ASP A 181 -11.74 6.89 -16.03
C ASP A 181 -12.58 6.52 -14.81
N TRP A 182 -12.65 5.24 -14.45
CA TRP A 182 -13.51 4.71 -13.39
C TRP A 182 -13.23 5.31 -12.01
N HIS A 183 -12.07 5.93 -11.78
CA HIS A 183 -11.75 6.59 -10.50
C HIS A 183 -12.73 7.70 -10.13
N ALA A 184 -13.37 8.30 -11.13
CA ALA A 184 -14.33 9.40 -10.97
C ALA A 184 -15.71 8.94 -10.48
N ASP A 185 -15.97 7.62 -10.57
CA ASP A 185 -17.22 6.97 -10.21
C ASP A 185 -17.13 6.39 -8.79
N ARG A 186 -17.89 6.98 -7.88
CA ARG A 186 -17.99 6.60 -6.48
C ARG A 186 -18.36 5.13 -6.29
N SER A 187 -19.12 4.52 -7.19
CA SER A 187 -19.46 3.09 -7.11
C SER A 187 -18.25 2.17 -7.36
N LYS A 188 -17.19 2.71 -7.99
CA LYS A 188 -15.95 1.98 -8.31
C LYS A 188 -14.84 2.23 -7.30
N THR A 189 -14.81 3.42 -6.72
CA THR A 189 -13.67 3.89 -5.92
C THR A 189 -14.02 4.23 -4.48
N GLY A 190 -15.30 4.47 -4.19
CA GLY A 190 -15.76 5.01 -2.91
C GLY A 190 -15.48 6.52 -2.78
N THR A 191 -14.23 6.94 -2.97
CA THR A 191 -13.76 8.34 -2.93
C THR A 191 -12.25 8.40 -3.22
N LEU A 192 -11.72 9.57 -3.54
CA LEU A 192 -10.28 9.77 -3.59
C LEU A 192 -9.67 9.87 -2.17
N LEU A 193 -10.44 10.15 -1.12
CA LEU A 193 -9.95 10.13 0.28
C LEU A 193 -9.71 8.70 0.81
N LEU A 194 -10.14 7.68 0.09
CA LEU A 194 -9.77 6.28 0.31
C LEU A 194 -8.73 5.86 -0.72
N GLN A 195 -9.03 6.07 -2.00
CA GLN A 195 -8.19 5.59 -3.09
C GLN A 195 -6.81 6.21 -3.10
N LYS A 196 -6.74 7.55 -3.08
CA LYS A 196 -5.48 8.28 -3.14
C LYS A 196 -4.82 8.33 -1.78
N ALA A 197 -5.58 8.75 -0.77
CA ALA A 197 -5.05 8.99 0.57
C ALA A 197 -4.57 7.72 1.28
N SER A 198 -5.01 6.52 0.90
CA SER A 198 -4.56 5.28 1.54
C SER A 198 -3.03 5.12 1.55
N HIS A 199 -2.32 5.64 0.54
CA HIS A 199 -0.85 5.72 0.59
C HIS A 199 -0.35 6.59 1.74
N ASP A 200 -0.93 7.79 1.86
CA ASP A 200 -0.45 8.80 2.81
C ASP A 200 -0.86 8.48 4.23
N ILE A 201 -2.04 7.87 4.42
CA ILE A 201 -2.49 7.33 5.69
C ILE A 201 -1.54 6.22 6.15
N ASP A 202 -1.16 5.30 5.26
CA ASP A 202 -0.17 4.25 5.55
C ASP A 202 1.21 4.83 5.95
N VAL A 203 1.65 5.90 5.29
CA VAL A 203 2.88 6.62 5.65
C VAL A 203 2.75 7.32 7.00
N VAL A 204 1.62 7.98 7.27
CA VAL A 204 1.35 8.59 8.58
C VAL A 204 1.44 7.55 9.68
N HIS A 205 0.81 6.38 9.49
CA HIS A 205 0.89 5.28 10.46
C HIS A 205 2.32 4.80 10.66
N TYR A 206 3.10 4.71 9.57
CA TYR A 206 4.49 4.27 9.60
C TYR A 206 5.42 5.25 10.33
N LEU A 207 5.33 6.54 10.01
CA LEU A 207 6.16 7.58 10.61
C LEU A 207 5.79 7.84 12.08
N ALA A 208 4.50 7.71 12.41
CA ALA A 208 4.02 7.87 13.78
C ALA A 208 4.14 6.61 14.64
N SER A 209 4.46 5.44 14.04
CA SER A 209 4.44 4.13 14.70
C SER A 209 3.14 3.87 15.48
N GLY A 210 2.00 4.13 14.84
CA GLY A 210 0.68 3.97 15.43
C GLY A 210 -0.42 3.96 14.38
N TYR A 211 -1.60 3.47 14.74
CA TYR A 211 -2.72 3.34 13.81
C TYR A 211 -3.89 4.22 14.23
N THR A 212 -4.59 4.77 13.24
CA THR A 212 -5.76 5.63 13.48
C THR A 212 -6.85 4.89 14.26
N ARG A 213 -7.37 5.56 15.29
CA ARG A 213 -8.50 5.09 16.11
C ARG A 213 -9.71 5.99 16.05
N ARG A 214 -9.53 7.26 15.69
CA ARG A 214 -10.63 8.20 15.49
C ARG A 214 -10.36 9.09 14.31
N VAL A 215 -11.38 9.33 13.49
CA VAL A 215 -11.33 10.20 12.31
C VAL A 215 -12.45 11.22 12.30
N VAL A 216 -12.20 12.37 11.69
CA VAL A 216 -13.21 13.31 11.21
C VAL A 216 -12.76 13.89 9.88
N ALA A 217 -13.67 14.10 8.92
CA ALA A 217 -13.31 14.56 7.60
C ALA A 217 -14.36 15.46 6.95
N MET A 218 -13.91 16.17 5.91
CA MET A 218 -14.75 16.99 5.04
C MET A 218 -14.11 17.08 3.65
N GLY A 219 -14.91 17.44 2.65
CA GLY A 219 -14.48 17.56 1.27
C GLY A 219 -15.67 17.87 0.38
N ASP A 220 -15.38 18.19 -0.87
CA ASP A 220 -16.39 18.56 -1.86
C ASP A 220 -15.90 18.29 -3.29
N LEU A 221 -16.80 18.36 -4.26
CA LEU A 221 -16.51 18.34 -5.69
C LEU A 221 -16.66 19.77 -6.24
N MET A 222 -15.58 20.54 -6.20
CA MET A 222 -15.60 21.98 -6.43
C MET A 222 -15.35 22.38 -7.89
N VAL A 223 -14.51 21.63 -8.62
CA VAL A 223 -14.03 21.99 -9.96
C VAL A 223 -14.55 21.01 -11.00
N TYR A 224 -14.22 19.72 -10.89
CA TYR A 224 -14.45 18.75 -11.96
C TYR A 224 -15.93 18.34 -12.14
N GLY A 225 -16.76 18.60 -11.13
CA GLY A 225 -18.21 18.44 -11.22
C GLY A 225 -18.86 19.41 -12.22
N ASN A 226 -18.29 20.60 -12.37
CA ASN A 226 -18.85 21.68 -13.21
C ASN A 226 -18.50 21.55 -14.70
N ILE A 227 -17.57 20.66 -15.06
CA ILE A 227 -17.12 20.47 -16.44
C ILE A 227 -18.10 19.55 -17.18
N THR A 228 -18.81 20.06 -18.17
CA THR A 228 -19.85 19.30 -18.88
C THR A 228 -19.32 18.47 -20.05
N ASP A 229 -18.09 18.68 -20.49
CA ASP A 229 -17.46 17.89 -21.55
C ASP A 229 -17.11 16.49 -20.99
N ARG A 230 -17.94 15.51 -21.34
CA ARG A 230 -17.83 14.12 -20.87
C ARG A 230 -17.61 13.16 -22.04
N ARG A 231 -16.79 12.12 -21.84
CA ARG A 231 -16.48 11.10 -22.83
C ARG A 231 -16.26 9.72 -22.21
N HIS A 232 -16.91 8.70 -22.77
CA HIS A 232 -16.53 7.31 -22.50
C HIS A 232 -15.22 6.95 -23.21
N ARG A 233 -14.25 6.39 -22.46
CA ARG A 233 -12.91 6.04 -22.94
C ARG A 233 -12.68 4.52 -22.94
N LYS A 234 -13.61 3.77 -23.52
CA LYS A 234 -13.52 2.30 -23.53
C LYS A 234 -12.29 1.84 -24.33
N GLY A 235 -11.48 1.00 -23.72
CA GLY A 235 -10.26 0.45 -24.32
C GLY A 235 -9.03 1.37 -24.28
N GLU A 236 -9.20 2.65 -23.96
CA GLU A 236 -8.11 3.59 -23.66
C GLU A 236 -7.61 3.40 -22.22
N THR A 237 -6.41 3.88 -21.94
CA THR A 237 -5.74 3.89 -20.64
C THR A 237 -5.14 5.26 -20.37
N MET A 238 -4.77 5.55 -19.11
CA MET A 238 -4.24 6.86 -18.71
C MET A 238 -3.17 7.45 -19.66
N PRO A 239 -2.17 6.67 -20.12
CA PRO A 239 -1.19 7.16 -21.09
C PRO A 239 -1.79 7.68 -22.42
N ASP A 240 -2.97 7.23 -22.83
CA ASP A 240 -3.61 7.64 -24.09
C ASP A 240 -4.21 9.05 -24.04
N TRP A 241 -4.52 9.57 -22.84
CA TRP A 241 -5.18 10.87 -22.67
C TRP A 241 -4.42 11.87 -21.79
N PHE A 242 -3.34 11.44 -21.15
CA PHE A 242 -2.53 12.28 -20.29
C PHE A 242 -1.83 13.37 -21.09
N SER A 243 -1.90 14.60 -20.60
CA SER A 243 -1.10 15.71 -21.13
C SER A 243 -0.87 16.77 -20.05
N TYR A 244 0.38 17.26 -19.97
CA TYR A 244 0.71 18.42 -19.14
C TYR A 244 0.05 19.71 -19.64
N ASP A 245 -0.42 19.75 -20.89
CA ASP A 245 -1.12 20.90 -21.45
C ASP A 245 -2.59 20.98 -20.98
N ASN A 246 -3.09 19.97 -20.27
CA ASN A 246 -4.46 19.96 -19.73
C ASN A 246 -4.58 20.84 -18.46
N TRP A 247 -4.29 22.13 -18.62
CA TRP A 247 -4.26 23.16 -17.57
C TRP A 247 -4.76 24.50 -18.12
N PRO A 248 -5.56 25.30 -17.38
CA PRO A 248 -6.01 25.16 -15.98
C PRO A 248 -7.04 24.03 -15.77
N PRO A 249 -7.29 23.60 -14.52
CA PRO A 249 -8.10 22.40 -14.24
C PRO A 249 -9.56 22.54 -14.70
N ALA A 250 -10.09 23.77 -14.75
CA ALA A 250 -11.44 24.06 -15.23
C ALA A 250 -11.60 23.92 -16.76
N GLU A 251 -10.49 23.86 -17.51
CA GLU A 251 -10.47 23.70 -18.98
C GLU A 251 -10.28 22.25 -19.43
N GLN A 252 -10.28 21.31 -18.48
CA GLN A 252 -10.25 19.87 -18.79
C GLN A 252 -11.42 19.46 -19.69
N THR A 253 -11.17 18.48 -20.57
CA THR A 253 -12.17 17.95 -21.51
C THR A 253 -12.19 16.44 -21.50
N GLY A 254 -13.30 15.86 -21.97
CA GLY A 254 -13.51 14.42 -22.05
C GLY A 254 -13.33 13.73 -20.70
N LEU A 255 -13.88 14.34 -19.63
CA LEU A 255 -13.95 13.70 -18.32
C LEU A 255 -14.90 12.50 -18.34
N ASN A 256 -14.84 11.65 -17.34
CA ASN A 256 -15.74 10.51 -17.23
C ASN A 256 -17.21 10.99 -17.20
N PRO A 257 -18.15 10.29 -17.85
CA PRO A 257 -19.58 10.61 -17.77
C PRO A 257 -20.17 10.58 -16.35
N VAL A 258 -19.55 9.86 -15.43
CA VAL A 258 -19.82 9.89 -13.99
C VAL A 258 -18.65 10.60 -13.31
N VAL A 259 -18.93 11.74 -12.68
CA VAL A 259 -18.00 12.44 -11.79
C VAL A 259 -18.74 12.80 -10.52
N ASP A 260 -18.58 11.97 -9.50
CA ASP A 260 -19.29 12.11 -8.22
C ASP A 260 -18.39 11.81 -7.00
N VAL A 261 -17.07 11.85 -7.18
CA VAL A 261 -16.06 11.80 -6.11
C VAL A 261 -15.49 13.19 -5.83
N GLU A 262 -15.11 13.44 -4.58
CA GLU A 262 -14.61 14.73 -4.10
C GLU A 262 -13.22 15.05 -4.71
N ASP A 263 -13.03 16.27 -5.24
CA ASP A 263 -11.76 16.74 -5.83
C ASP A 263 -10.90 17.54 -4.84
N ILE A 264 -11.46 17.83 -3.67
CA ILE A 264 -10.76 18.33 -2.50
C ILE A 264 -11.31 17.65 -1.25
N SER A 265 -10.42 17.18 -0.39
CA SER A 265 -10.83 16.57 0.87
C SER A 265 -9.72 16.62 1.91
N MET A 266 -10.12 16.51 3.18
CA MET A 266 -9.22 16.53 4.33
C MET A 266 -9.78 15.69 5.48
N MET A 267 -8.89 15.17 6.29
CA MET A 267 -9.22 14.41 7.50
C MET A 267 -8.27 14.72 8.65
N LEU A 268 -8.80 14.63 9.85
CA LEU A 268 -8.06 14.62 11.11
C LEU A 268 -8.09 13.21 11.70
N MET A 269 -7.01 12.82 12.36
CA MET A 269 -6.81 11.50 12.94
C MET A 269 -6.31 11.61 14.38
N THR A 270 -6.78 10.70 15.23
CA THR A 270 -6.12 10.37 16.51
C THR A 270 -5.68 8.91 16.43
N LEU A 271 -4.39 8.66 16.64
CA LEU A 271 -3.80 7.32 16.61
C LEU A 271 -3.88 6.66 18.01
N ASP A 272 -3.73 5.34 18.06
CA ASP A 272 -3.76 4.57 19.32
C ASP A 272 -2.65 4.91 20.32
N ASN A 273 -1.52 5.43 19.83
CA ASN A 273 -0.42 5.92 20.67
C ASN A 273 -0.57 7.41 21.07
N GLY A 274 -1.70 8.05 20.73
CA GLY A 274 -1.99 9.44 21.08
C GLY A 274 -1.44 10.48 20.11
N VAL A 275 -0.71 10.07 19.06
CA VAL A 275 -0.31 10.99 17.97
C VAL A 275 -1.54 11.54 17.27
N MET A 276 -1.55 12.84 17.01
CA MET A 276 -2.58 13.49 16.20
C MET A 276 -2.07 13.74 14.79
N ALA A 277 -2.90 13.50 13.78
CA ALA A 277 -2.47 13.75 12.40
C ALA A 277 -3.55 14.44 11.57
N SER A 278 -3.12 15.14 10.52
CA SER A 278 -4.00 15.74 9.52
C SER A 278 -3.52 15.40 8.13
N TYR A 279 -4.43 15.01 7.25
CA TYR A 279 -4.18 14.79 5.84
C TYR A 279 -5.09 15.67 5.00
N GLN A 280 -4.57 16.31 3.97
CA GLN A 280 -5.32 17.09 2.99
C GLN A 280 -4.87 16.74 1.57
N GLN A 281 -5.83 16.67 0.64
CA GLN A 281 -5.56 16.50 -0.79
C GLN A 281 -6.36 17.48 -1.63
N CYS A 282 -5.76 17.92 -2.73
CA CYS A 282 -6.38 18.79 -3.71
C CYS A 282 -6.00 18.32 -5.12
N HIS A 283 -7.00 18.01 -5.96
CA HIS A 283 -6.82 17.39 -7.28
C HIS A 283 -6.72 18.37 -8.43
N PHE A 284 -6.74 19.66 -8.15
CA PHE A 284 -6.75 20.73 -9.15
C PHE A 284 -5.63 21.75 -8.90
N THR A 285 -4.51 21.30 -8.35
CA THR A 285 -3.28 22.09 -8.14
C THR A 285 -2.43 22.12 -9.41
N PRO A 286 -1.54 23.11 -9.60
CA PRO A 286 -0.65 23.12 -10.78
C PRO A 286 0.45 22.07 -10.70
N ASP A 287 0.81 21.67 -9.49
CA ASP A 287 1.96 20.82 -9.17
C ASP A 287 1.52 19.49 -8.56
N TYR A 288 2.37 18.47 -8.72
CA TYR A 288 2.16 17.14 -8.20
C TYR A 288 3.28 16.78 -7.22
N TRP A 289 2.98 16.81 -5.93
CA TRP A 289 3.92 16.38 -4.88
C TRP A 289 3.22 16.27 -3.53
N ARG A 290 3.93 15.65 -2.58
CA ARG A 290 3.47 15.46 -1.21
C ARG A 290 4.43 16.06 -0.22
N ASN A 291 3.88 16.68 0.80
CA ASN A 291 4.63 17.26 1.90
C ASN A 291 4.15 16.63 3.22
N TYR A 292 5.08 15.99 3.92
CA TYR A 292 4.93 15.45 5.26
C TYR A 292 5.71 16.33 6.22
N THR A 293 5.04 16.84 7.24
CA THR A 293 5.66 17.51 8.39
C THR A 293 5.44 16.64 9.62
N VAL A 294 6.53 16.13 10.21
CA VAL A 294 6.48 15.32 11.44
C VAL A 294 7.04 16.14 12.58
N ILE A 295 6.24 16.34 13.62
CA ILE A 295 6.60 17.12 14.81
C ILE A 295 6.76 16.18 15.99
N GLY A 296 7.94 16.23 16.61
CA GLY A 296 8.25 15.50 17.83
C GLY A 296 8.63 16.42 19.00
N THR A 297 9.00 15.81 20.12
CA THR A 297 9.30 16.53 21.38
C THR A 297 10.59 17.34 21.33
N LEU A 298 11.50 17.06 20.40
CA LEU A 298 12.81 17.72 20.28
C LEU A 298 12.98 18.50 18.97
N GLY A 299 11.99 18.46 18.07
CA GLY A 299 12.08 19.16 16.79
C GLY A 299 10.97 18.78 15.82
N ARG A 300 11.11 19.19 14.57
CA ARG A 300 10.29 18.74 13.46
C ARG A 300 11.14 18.42 12.24
N LEU A 301 10.65 17.53 11.39
CA LEU A 301 11.18 17.34 10.04
C LEU A 301 10.11 17.65 9.00
N GLU A 302 10.54 18.02 7.79
CA GLU A 302 9.68 18.29 6.65
C GLU A 302 10.39 17.96 5.34
N ASN A 303 9.73 17.28 4.40
CA ASN A 303 10.27 17.09 3.06
C ASN A 303 9.84 18.24 2.11
N ILE A 304 10.78 18.70 1.29
CA ILE A 304 10.57 19.62 0.18
C ILE A 304 10.92 18.85 -1.11
N GLY A 305 9.89 18.54 -1.89
CA GLY A 305 9.96 17.48 -2.91
C GLY A 305 9.87 16.08 -2.29
N ASP A 306 9.47 15.09 -3.09
CA ASP A 306 9.25 13.69 -2.68
C ASP A 306 10.00 12.68 -3.58
N THR A 307 10.88 13.17 -4.46
CA THR A 307 11.75 12.39 -5.35
C THR A 307 13.19 12.89 -5.32
N ALA A 308 14.08 12.27 -6.10
CA ALA A 308 15.47 12.69 -6.22
C ALA A 308 15.59 14.17 -6.60
N GLY A 309 16.44 14.89 -5.85
CA GLY A 309 16.59 16.34 -5.95
C GLY A 309 15.79 17.13 -4.91
N GLY A 310 14.89 16.47 -4.19
CA GLY A 310 14.28 17.02 -2.98
C GLY A 310 15.19 16.90 -1.74
N VAL A 311 14.72 17.48 -0.63
CA VAL A 311 15.46 17.54 0.64
C VAL A 311 14.52 17.34 1.82
N ILE A 312 14.97 16.60 2.84
CA ILE A 312 14.33 16.55 4.15
C ILE A 312 15.06 17.51 5.08
N LYS A 313 14.33 18.49 5.60
CA LYS A 313 14.85 19.51 6.51
C LYS A 313 14.44 19.16 7.94
N VAL A 314 15.36 19.33 8.88
CA VAL A 314 15.11 19.14 10.32
C VAL A 314 15.35 20.45 11.03
N TRP A 315 14.40 20.84 11.90
CA TRP A 315 14.56 21.96 12.83
C TRP A 315 14.44 21.41 14.25
N ASN A 316 15.55 21.41 14.97
CA ASN A 316 15.68 20.85 16.33
C ASN A 316 16.28 21.86 17.33
N ARG A 317 16.38 23.13 16.94
CA ARG A 317 16.73 24.25 17.82
C ARG A 317 15.66 25.33 17.77
N ARG A 318 15.58 26.13 18.83
CA ARG A 318 14.67 27.27 18.89
C ARG A 318 15.27 28.46 18.15
N HIS A 319 14.58 28.94 17.13
CA HIS A 319 14.89 30.16 16.39
C HIS A 319 13.60 30.74 15.78
N GLU A 320 13.66 31.98 15.29
CA GLU A 320 12.61 32.56 14.44
C GLU A 320 12.54 31.84 13.09
N TRP A 321 11.52 32.11 12.25
CA TRP A 321 11.38 31.41 10.98
C TRP A 321 12.62 31.56 10.07
N GLN A 322 13.04 30.45 9.47
CA GLN A 322 14.10 30.40 8.45
C GLN A 322 13.83 29.29 7.43
N VAL A 323 14.34 29.48 6.21
CA VAL A 323 14.17 28.52 5.10
C VAL A 323 15.02 27.27 5.27
N ALA A 324 16.24 27.42 5.81
CA ALA A 324 17.17 26.32 6.01
C ALA A 324 16.79 25.49 7.25
N GLY A 325 16.94 24.17 7.16
CA GLY A 325 16.93 23.31 8.34
C GLY A 325 18.17 23.56 9.22
N ASP A 326 18.09 23.21 10.50
CA ASP A 326 19.28 23.00 11.33
C ASP A 326 20.15 21.87 10.74
N LEU A 327 19.48 20.87 10.15
CA LEU A 327 20.07 19.78 9.37
C LEU A 327 19.25 19.60 8.08
N GLU A 328 19.92 19.18 7.00
CA GLU A 328 19.30 18.91 5.71
C GLU A 328 19.84 17.60 5.13
N TYR A 329 18.94 16.72 4.70
CA TYR A 329 19.26 15.41 4.15
C TYR A 329 18.73 15.33 2.71
N PRO A 330 19.59 15.08 1.70
CA PRO A 330 19.11 14.91 0.33
C PRO A 330 18.22 13.67 0.22
N ILE A 331 17.18 13.75 -0.59
CA ILE A 331 16.36 12.58 -0.93
C ILE A 331 17.09 11.80 -2.03
N GLU A 332 17.58 10.61 -1.69
CA GLU A 332 18.23 9.70 -2.63
C GLU A 332 17.21 8.83 -3.38
N GLY A 333 17.54 8.38 -4.60
CA GLY A 333 16.73 7.48 -5.42
C GLY A 333 16.59 7.94 -6.87
N VAL A 334 15.57 7.44 -7.56
CA VAL A 334 15.18 7.83 -8.93
C VAL A 334 14.41 9.16 -8.99
N THR A 335 14.40 9.76 -10.19
CA THR A 335 13.63 10.98 -10.50
C THR A 335 12.11 10.77 -10.46
N SER A 336 11.64 9.53 -10.65
CA SER A 336 10.24 9.12 -10.51
C SER A 336 10.10 8.14 -9.34
N GLY A 337 9.60 8.61 -8.19
CA GLY A 337 9.56 7.83 -6.94
C GLY A 337 8.75 6.52 -6.98
N HIS A 338 8.06 6.23 -8.08
CA HIS A 338 7.27 5.02 -8.25
C HIS A 338 8.07 3.80 -8.76
N GLU A 339 9.05 3.97 -9.64
CA GLU A 339 9.70 2.84 -10.32
C GLU A 339 10.52 1.96 -9.38
N ASP A 340 11.36 2.58 -8.54
CA ASP A 340 12.14 1.86 -7.53
C ASP A 340 11.22 1.22 -6.48
N ALA A 341 10.20 1.95 -6.04
CA ALA A 341 9.26 1.48 -5.04
C ALA A 341 8.46 0.26 -5.53
N ASP A 342 8.03 0.25 -6.79
CA ASP A 342 7.33 -0.87 -7.40
C ASP A 342 8.23 -2.11 -7.49
N LEU A 343 9.47 -1.96 -7.94
CA LEU A 343 10.43 -3.07 -7.96
C LEU A 343 10.70 -3.61 -6.55
N LEU A 344 10.88 -2.73 -5.56
CA LEU A 344 11.14 -3.11 -4.17
C LEU A 344 9.96 -3.88 -3.56
N THR A 345 8.72 -3.44 -3.79
CA THR A 345 7.54 -4.19 -3.33
C THR A 345 7.40 -5.55 -3.96
N MET A 346 7.66 -5.66 -5.26
CA MET A 346 7.61 -6.93 -5.99
C MET A 346 8.70 -7.89 -5.50
N THR A 347 9.90 -7.35 -5.23
CA THR A 347 11.03 -8.10 -4.67
C THR A 347 10.73 -8.59 -3.26
N GLU A 348 10.20 -7.70 -2.40
CA GLU A 348 9.77 -8.05 -1.04
C GLU A 348 8.70 -9.14 -1.05
N PHE A 349 7.69 -9.01 -1.93
CA PHE A 349 6.65 -10.03 -2.11
C PHE A 349 7.26 -11.38 -2.48
N PHE A 350 8.05 -11.47 -3.56
CA PHE A 350 8.60 -12.77 -3.98
C PHE A 350 9.59 -13.36 -2.99
N ASN A 351 10.41 -12.56 -2.32
CA ASN A 351 11.29 -13.08 -1.27
C ASN A 351 10.45 -13.68 -0.14
N SER A 352 9.39 -12.99 0.31
CA SER A 352 8.50 -13.53 1.34
C SER A 352 7.84 -14.86 0.94
N LEU A 353 7.54 -15.08 -0.34
CA LEU A 353 6.99 -16.35 -0.83
C LEU A 353 8.04 -17.47 -0.84
N VAL A 354 9.28 -17.14 -1.18
CA VAL A 354 10.33 -18.12 -1.45
C VAL A 354 11.03 -18.57 -0.18
N ASP A 355 11.44 -17.62 0.66
CA ASP A 355 12.28 -17.87 1.83
C ASP A 355 11.67 -17.38 3.13
N GLY A 356 10.46 -16.82 3.09
CA GLY A 356 9.78 -16.32 4.28
C GLY A 356 10.34 -15.00 4.81
N THR A 357 11.13 -14.26 4.03
CA THR A 357 11.61 -12.92 4.40
C THR A 357 10.45 -12.04 4.88
N PRO A 358 10.56 -11.44 6.09
CA PRO A 358 9.53 -10.54 6.60
C PRO A 358 9.32 -9.33 5.69
N THR A 359 8.06 -8.91 5.55
CA THR A 359 7.69 -7.75 4.73
C THR A 359 7.59 -6.49 5.58
N LEU A 360 8.01 -5.35 5.02
CA LEU A 360 7.85 -4.04 5.63
C LEU A 360 6.39 -3.57 5.58
N VAL A 361 5.69 -3.89 4.49
CA VAL A 361 4.24 -3.67 4.36
C VAL A 361 3.52 -4.93 4.82
N SER A 362 2.70 -4.81 5.86
CA SER A 362 1.83 -5.90 6.30
C SER A 362 0.40 -5.70 5.80
N PRO A 363 -0.36 -6.78 5.52
CA PRO A 363 -1.79 -6.69 5.23
C PRO A 363 -2.59 -5.98 6.32
N LEU A 364 -2.13 -6.07 7.57
CA LEU A 364 -2.70 -5.35 8.70
C LEU A 364 -2.56 -3.84 8.53
N ALA A 365 -1.36 -3.34 8.19
CA ALA A 365 -1.14 -1.91 7.95
C ALA A 365 -2.02 -1.39 6.81
N ALA A 366 -2.13 -2.17 5.73
CA ALA A 366 -3.01 -1.84 4.60
C ALA A 366 -4.49 -1.75 5.00
N ARG A 367 -4.96 -2.70 5.81
CA ARG A 367 -6.32 -2.65 6.36
C ARG A 367 -6.53 -1.41 7.22
N GLU A 368 -5.59 -1.08 8.10
CA GLU A 368 -5.72 0.09 8.97
C GLU A 368 -5.77 1.41 8.17
N ALA A 369 -5.03 1.50 7.06
CA ALA A 369 -5.14 2.62 6.12
C ALA A 369 -6.52 2.68 5.45
N VAL A 370 -7.05 1.53 4.99
CA VAL A 370 -8.42 1.45 4.43
C VAL A 370 -9.48 1.79 5.46
N ALA A 371 -9.35 1.32 6.70
CA ALA A 371 -10.32 1.56 7.77
C ALA A 371 -10.40 3.06 8.11
N ALA A 372 -9.24 3.72 8.22
CA ALA A 372 -9.18 5.16 8.44
C ALA A 372 -9.76 5.94 7.24
N GLY A 373 -9.37 5.60 6.01
CA GLY A 373 -9.87 6.24 4.79
C GLY A 373 -11.38 6.05 4.60
N TYR A 374 -11.89 4.83 4.75
CA TYR A 374 -13.32 4.52 4.64
C TYR A 374 -14.15 5.25 5.71
N LEU A 375 -13.72 5.26 6.97
CA LEU A 375 -14.45 5.95 8.03
C LEU A 375 -14.34 7.47 7.93
N ALA A 376 -13.28 8.00 7.31
CA ALA A 376 -13.20 9.41 6.94
C ALA A 376 -14.29 9.76 5.91
N VAL A 377 -14.59 8.84 4.99
CA VAL A 377 -15.65 9.05 3.99
C VAL A 377 -17.01 9.05 4.62
N GLU A 378 -17.24 8.10 5.53
CA GLU A 378 -18.44 8.08 6.35
C GLU A 378 -18.57 9.38 7.17
N SER A 379 -17.47 9.91 7.74
CA SER A 379 -17.46 11.21 8.40
C SER A 379 -17.89 12.34 7.47
N LEU A 380 -17.23 12.48 6.32
CA LEU A 380 -17.49 13.51 5.32
C LEU A 380 -18.97 13.51 4.92
N ARG A 381 -19.54 12.34 4.66
CA ARG A 381 -20.93 12.18 4.19
C ARG A 381 -21.98 12.30 5.28
N ASN A 382 -21.60 12.22 6.55
CA ASN A 382 -22.51 12.33 7.69
C ASN A 382 -22.27 13.63 8.48
N GLY A 383 -22.04 14.73 7.77
CA GLY A 383 -21.93 16.07 8.38
C GLY A 383 -20.67 16.27 9.21
N SER A 384 -19.55 15.66 8.79
CA SER A 384 -18.27 15.73 9.49
C SER A 384 -18.36 15.28 10.96
N ARG A 385 -19.22 14.30 11.25
CA ARG A 385 -19.25 13.68 12.57
C ARG A 385 -18.03 12.76 12.74
N PRO A 386 -17.46 12.65 13.94
CA PRO A 386 -16.33 11.76 14.16
C PRO A 386 -16.75 10.28 14.15
N PHE A 387 -15.86 9.42 13.69
CA PHE A 387 -16.01 7.96 13.70
C PHE A 387 -14.80 7.29 14.37
N ASP A 388 -15.06 6.21 15.11
CA ASP A 388 -14.01 5.39 15.72
C ASP A 388 -13.69 4.18 14.83
N VAL A 389 -12.41 3.87 14.68
CA VAL A 389 -11.91 2.75 13.88
C VAL A 389 -12.00 1.46 14.70
N PRO A 390 -12.81 0.48 14.29
CA PRO A 390 -12.91 -0.78 15.02
C PRO A 390 -11.64 -1.59 14.84
N LYS A 391 -11.23 -2.27 15.91
CA LYS A 391 -10.10 -3.21 15.87
C LYS A 391 -10.50 -4.48 15.13
N LEU A 392 -9.55 -5.07 14.40
CA LEU A 392 -9.68 -6.44 13.89
C LEU A 392 -9.81 -7.45 15.05
N PRO A 393 -10.50 -8.58 14.82
CA PRO A 393 -10.48 -9.69 15.76
C PRO A 393 -9.03 -10.12 16.07
N ALA A 394 -8.71 -10.29 17.35
CA ALA A 394 -7.34 -10.53 17.80
C ALA A 394 -6.69 -11.76 17.14
N HIS A 395 -7.46 -12.82 16.86
CA HIS A 395 -6.92 -14.02 16.19
C HIS A 395 -6.49 -13.75 14.75
N VAL A 396 -7.22 -12.92 13.99
CA VAL A 396 -6.86 -12.51 12.63
C VAL A 396 -5.59 -11.65 12.67
N ALA A 397 -5.55 -10.67 13.59
CA ALA A 397 -4.39 -9.80 13.74
C ALA A 397 -3.13 -10.57 14.16
N LEU A 398 -3.25 -11.55 15.06
CA LEU A 398 -2.15 -12.42 15.47
C LEU A 398 -1.64 -13.25 14.28
N GLN A 399 -2.52 -13.88 13.52
CA GLN A 399 -2.11 -14.72 12.41
C GLN A 399 -1.43 -13.94 11.28
N LEU A 400 -1.83 -12.69 11.05
CA LEU A 400 -1.25 -11.83 10.02
C LEU A 400 -0.04 -11.00 10.49
N SER A 401 0.20 -10.96 11.81
CA SER A 401 1.43 -10.36 12.38
C SER A 401 2.58 -11.37 12.46
N HIS A 402 2.28 -12.66 12.37
CA HIS A 402 3.25 -13.75 12.31
C HIS A 402 3.35 -14.27 10.88
N SER A 403 4.18 -13.64 10.02
CA SER A 403 4.70 -14.37 8.85
C SER A 403 5.42 -15.62 9.36
N PRO A 404 5.32 -16.78 8.68
CA PRO A 404 5.71 -18.07 9.24
C PRO A 404 7.20 -18.10 9.54
N SER A 405 7.56 -17.83 10.79
CA SER A 405 8.84 -18.25 11.33
C SER A 405 8.84 -19.78 11.32
N THR A 406 9.82 -20.36 10.63
CA THR A 406 10.18 -21.77 10.73
C THR A 406 10.20 -22.19 12.22
N PRO A 407 9.75 -23.40 12.57
CA PRO A 407 9.80 -23.84 13.96
C PRO A 407 11.26 -23.87 14.40
N THR A 408 11.65 -22.99 15.32
CA THR A 408 12.92 -23.13 16.01
C THR A 408 12.76 -24.31 16.97
N ASP A 409 13.42 -25.41 16.66
CA ASP A 409 13.53 -26.57 17.53
C ASP A 409 14.07 -26.14 18.89
N SER A 410 13.18 -26.11 19.87
CA SER A 410 13.54 -26.09 21.27
C SER A 410 14.04 -27.48 21.65
N GLN A 411 15.36 -27.74 21.54
CA GLN A 411 16.07 -28.73 22.35
C GLN A 411 17.59 -28.68 22.12
N SER A 412 18.33 -28.11 23.07
CA SER A 412 19.65 -28.60 23.46
C SER A 412 20.05 -27.96 24.80
N THR A 413 19.74 -28.69 25.86
CA THR A 413 20.37 -28.53 27.17
C THR A 413 21.82 -29.02 27.08
N ALA A 414 22.78 -28.18 27.42
CA ALA A 414 24.11 -28.62 27.84
C ALA A 414 24.53 -27.83 29.09
N SER A 415 24.34 -28.49 30.23
CA SER A 415 24.84 -28.13 31.55
C SER A 415 26.37 -28.09 31.59
N ILE A 416 26.93 -27.01 32.14
CA ILE A 416 28.28 -27.01 32.73
C ILE A 416 28.19 -26.41 34.12
N GLN A 417 28.44 -27.27 35.11
CA GLN A 417 28.54 -26.95 36.53
C GLN A 417 30.02 -26.77 36.91
N THR A 418 30.26 -25.86 37.87
CA THR A 418 31.44 -25.71 38.76
C THR A 418 32.76 -25.23 38.12
N SER A 419 33.52 -24.31 38.72
CA SER A 419 33.85 -24.18 40.14
C SER A 419 34.12 -22.74 40.59
N GLN A 420 33.74 -22.46 41.85
CA GLN A 420 34.26 -21.33 42.63
C GLN A 420 35.69 -21.66 43.09
N SER A 421 36.58 -20.66 43.06
CA SER A 421 37.74 -20.65 43.95
C SER A 421 37.89 -19.27 44.60
N THR A 422 38.11 -19.35 45.91
CA THR A 422 38.15 -18.29 46.90
C THR A 422 39.59 -17.82 47.08
N LEU A 423 39.86 -16.52 47.02
CA LEU A 423 41.03 -15.83 47.60
C LEU A 423 40.52 -14.39 47.84
N GLY A 424 40.47 -13.82 49.04
CA GLY A 424 41.46 -13.88 50.12
C GLY A 424 42.03 -12.47 50.28
N ARG A 425 41.53 -11.73 51.28
CA ARG A 425 41.91 -10.36 51.67
C ARG A 425 43.43 -10.14 51.79
N THR A 426 43.89 -8.92 51.50
CA THR A 426 44.79 -8.17 52.41
C THR A 426 44.58 -6.66 52.30
N SER A 427 44.65 -6.04 53.47
CA SER A 427 44.53 -4.63 53.84
C SER A 427 45.69 -3.74 53.41
N SER A 428 45.37 -2.48 53.07
CA SER A 428 45.92 -1.24 53.66
C SER A 428 45.26 -0.03 53.00
#